data_AF-A0A5A5RQC7-F1
#
_entry.id   AF-A0A5A5RQC7-F1
#
_cell.length_a   1.000
_cell.length_b   1.000
_cell.length_c   1.000
_cell.angle_alpha   90.00
_cell.angle_beta   90.00
_cell.angle_gamma   90.00
#
_symmetry.space_group_name_H-M   'P 1'
#
loop_
_entity.id
_entity.type
_entity.pdbx_description
1 polymer ?
#
loop_
_entity_poly.entity_id
_entity_poly.type
_entity_poly.pdbx_seq_one_letter_code
_entity_poly.pdbx_strand_id
1 'polypeptide(L)'
;MYSYGRRKKQPTTNPLLKQARIMTFDDYIKSLVASEAFIQQQKDWITDEYGKIIVDYVGKFESLTEDYYQILDQVGLPQKPLPGMNIDTAKSGKSYRSFYNYQTQKIIEQKYKDDINLFGYKF
;
A
#
# COMPACT_ATOMS: atom_id res chain seq x y z
N MET A 1 8.37 22.80 -4.82
CA MET A 1 6.97 23.13 -4.47
C MET A 1 6.12 21.93 -4.90
N TYR A 2 5.91 20.95 -4.02
CA TYR A 2 5.18 19.73 -4.35
C TYR A 2 3.67 19.97 -4.23
N SER A 3 2.95 19.90 -5.34
CA SER A 3 1.49 20.07 -5.38
C SER A 3 0.81 18.72 -5.11
N TYR A 4 0.33 18.51 -3.88
CA TYR A 4 -0.59 17.42 -3.60
C TYR A 4 -1.95 17.75 -4.23
N GLY A 5 -2.17 17.27 -5.45
CA GLY A 5 -3.44 17.39 -6.15
C GLY A 5 -4.51 16.51 -5.50
N ARG A 6 -5.50 17.12 -4.83
CA ARG A 6 -6.78 16.44 -4.54
C ARG A 6 -7.48 16.14 -5.87
N ARG A 7 -7.23 14.96 -6.45
CA ARG A 7 -8.04 14.47 -7.57
C ARG A 7 -9.46 14.24 -7.06
N LYS A 8 -10.44 14.96 -7.63
CA LYS A 8 -11.86 14.62 -7.49
C LYS A 8 -12.02 13.15 -7.94
N LYS A 9 -12.83 12.36 -7.22
CA LYS A 9 -13.22 11.00 -7.65
C LYS A 9 -13.92 11.11 -9.01
N GLN A 10 -13.15 11.03 -10.10
CA GLN A 10 -13.70 10.75 -11.41
C GLN A 10 -14.12 9.28 -11.39
N PRO A 11 -15.29 8.91 -11.92
CA PRO A 11 -15.64 7.51 -12.11
C PRO A 11 -14.55 6.90 -12.98
N THR A 12 -13.71 6.04 -12.38
CA THR A 12 -12.56 5.47 -13.07
C THR A 12 -13.06 4.49 -14.12
N THR A 13 -13.14 4.93 -15.37
CA THR A 13 -13.20 4.07 -16.55
C THR A 13 -11.82 3.45 -16.80
N ASN A 14 -11.20 2.87 -15.77
CA ASN A 14 -10.01 2.05 -15.98
C ASN A 14 -10.51 0.69 -16.52
N PRO A 15 -10.18 0.31 -17.77
CA PRO A 15 -10.63 -0.95 -18.36
C PRO A 15 -10.24 -2.18 -17.51
N LEU A 16 -9.16 -2.09 -16.73
CA LEU A 16 -8.75 -3.13 -15.78
C LEU A 16 -9.77 -3.32 -14.65
N LEU A 17 -10.49 -2.28 -14.23
CA LEU A 17 -11.54 -2.38 -13.19
C LEU A 17 -12.79 -3.12 -13.69
N LYS A 18 -13.09 -3.06 -15.00
CA LYS A 18 -14.17 -3.87 -15.59
C LYS A 18 -13.83 -5.35 -15.62
N GLN A 19 -12.57 -5.69 -15.92
CA GLN A 19 -12.09 -7.08 -15.93
C GLN A 19 -11.87 -7.64 -14.52
N ALA A 20 -11.32 -6.84 -13.59
CA ALA A 20 -11.10 -7.22 -12.19
C ALA A 20 -12.39 -7.60 -11.45
N ARG A 21 -13.54 -7.11 -11.92
CA ARG A 21 -14.85 -7.42 -11.34
C ARG A 21 -15.33 -8.86 -11.59
N ILE A 22 -14.65 -9.58 -12.48
CA ILE A 22 -14.97 -10.96 -12.89
C ILE A 22 -13.84 -11.93 -12.51
N MET A 23 -12.63 -11.43 -12.23
CA MET A 23 -11.46 -12.25 -11.89
C MET A 23 -11.39 -12.59 -10.41
N THR A 24 -10.86 -13.78 -10.11
CA THR A 24 -10.48 -14.15 -8.74
C THR A 24 -9.22 -13.38 -8.32
N PHE A 25 -8.93 -13.37 -7.01
CA PHE A 25 -7.68 -12.78 -6.50
C PHE A 25 -6.43 -13.44 -7.13
N ASP A 26 -6.46 -14.76 -7.31
CA ASP A 26 -5.36 -15.50 -7.93
C ASP A 26 -5.14 -15.10 -9.39
N ASP A 27 -6.22 -14.96 -10.16
CA ASP A 27 -6.17 -14.54 -11.56
C ASP A 27 -5.66 -13.09 -11.66
N TYR A 28 -6.06 -12.23 -10.73
CA TYR A 28 -5.54 -10.89 -10.63
C TYR A 28 -4.02 -10.89 -10.42
N ILE A 29 -3.50 -11.63 -9.43
CA ILE A 29 -2.06 -11.73 -9.16
C ILE A 29 -1.29 -12.28 -10.37
N LYS A 30 -1.82 -13.31 -11.05
CA LYS A 30 -1.21 -13.86 -12.27
C LYS A 30 -1.21 -12.83 -13.41
N SER A 31 -2.32 -12.12 -13.61
CA SER A 31 -2.41 -11.07 -14.64
C SER A 31 -1.43 -9.92 -14.38
N LEU A 32 -1.20 -9.58 -13.10
CA LEU A 32 -0.32 -8.50 -12.66
C LEU A 32 1.16 -8.80 -12.94
N VAL A 33 1.53 -10.09 -12.95
CA VAL A 33 2.85 -10.55 -13.43
C VAL A 33 2.90 -10.54 -14.95
N ALA A 34 1.89 -11.13 -15.59
CA ALA A 34 1.86 -11.32 -17.04
C ALA A 34 1.83 -9.99 -17.82
N SER A 35 1.17 -8.97 -17.30
CA SER A 35 1.01 -7.69 -17.98
C SER A 35 2.22 -6.76 -17.83
N GLU A 36 3.27 -7.18 -17.11
CA GLU A 36 4.35 -6.31 -16.61
C GLU A 36 3.81 -4.99 -16.05
N ALA A 37 2.57 -4.99 -15.52
CA ALA A 37 1.92 -3.75 -15.15
C ALA A 37 2.82 -3.06 -14.11
N PHE A 38 3.19 -1.82 -14.44
CA PHE A 38 4.02 -0.92 -13.64
C PHE A 38 3.35 -0.65 -12.29
N ILE A 39 3.43 -1.62 -11.40
CA ILE A 39 3.21 -1.39 -9.98
C ILE A 39 4.61 -1.28 -9.41
N GLN A 40 5.09 -0.04 -9.39
CA GLN A 40 6.35 0.35 -8.78
C GLN A 40 6.38 -0.10 -7.33
N GLN A 41 7.58 -0.39 -6.83
CA GLN A 41 7.76 -0.72 -5.43
C GLN A 41 7.53 0.55 -4.60
N GLN A 42 7.02 0.39 -3.38
CA GLN A 42 6.80 1.53 -2.48
C GLN A 42 8.12 2.21 -2.12
N LYS A 43 9.22 1.45 -2.05
CA LYS A 43 10.57 2.02 -1.87
C LYS A 43 10.89 3.09 -2.91
N ASP A 44 10.43 2.93 -4.15
CA ASP A 44 10.76 3.84 -5.27
C ASP A 44 10.24 5.27 -5.03
N TRP A 45 9.30 5.44 -4.10
CA TRP A 45 8.73 6.74 -3.72
C TRP A 45 9.45 7.41 -2.54
N ILE A 46 10.19 6.64 -1.75
CA ILE A 46 10.76 7.08 -0.48
C ILE A 46 12.27 6.89 -0.39
N THR A 47 12.91 6.36 -1.44
CA THR A 47 14.37 6.20 -1.50
C THR A 47 15.01 7.08 -2.58
N ASP A 48 16.26 7.49 -2.35
CA ASP A 48 17.10 8.12 -3.38
C ASP A 48 17.64 7.10 -4.41
N GLU A 49 18.46 7.58 -5.35
CA GLU A 49 19.13 6.76 -6.36
C GLU A 49 20.09 5.71 -5.79
N TYR A 50 20.50 5.86 -4.52
CA TYR A 50 21.36 4.93 -3.79
C TYR A 50 20.57 3.97 -2.89
N GLY A 51 19.23 4.03 -2.91
CA GLY A 51 18.35 3.19 -2.09
C GLY A 51 18.25 3.62 -0.62
N LYS A 52 18.69 4.83 -0.27
CA LYS A 52 18.57 5.37 1.08
C LYS A 52 17.20 6.03 1.26
N ILE A 53 16.51 5.71 2.35
CA ILE A 53 15.25 6.36 2.71
C ILE A 53 15.48 7.86 2.94
N ILE A 54 14.71 8.71 2.24
CA ILE A 54 14.85 10.18 2.27
C ILE A 54 13.82 10.89 3.16
N VAL A 55 12.98 10.14 3.86
CA VAL A 55 11.98 10.68 4.80
C VAL A 55 12.39 10.41 6.25
N ASP A 56 12.03 11.31 7.15
CA ASP A 56 12.36 11.20 8.58
C ASP A 56 11.56 10.11 9.29
N TYR A 57 10.37 9.79 8.76
CA TYR A 57 9.46 8.81 9.35
C TYR A 57 8.55 8.16 8.30
N VAL A 58 8.29 6.86 8.44
CA VAL A 58 7.35 6.09 7.62
C VAL A 58 6.33 5.41 8.53
N GLY A 59 5.08 5.89 8.51
CA GLY A 59 3.97 5.29 9.24
C GLY A 59 3.35 4.10 8.49
N LYS A 60 2.75 3.16 9.24
CA LYS A 60 2.07 1.95 8.81
C LYS A 60 0.57 2.06 9.01
N PHE A 61 -0.20 1.55 8.05
CA PHE A 61 -1.67 1.57 8.16
C PHE A 61 -2.19 0.62 9.24
N GLU A 62 -1.40 -0.38 9.62
CA GLU A 62 -1.66 -1.31 10.72
C GLU A 62 -1.62 -0.61 12.08
N SER A 63 -0.83 0.45 12.21
CA SER A 63 -0.64 1.26 13.42
C SER A 63 -1.00 2.73 13.15
N LEU A 64 -1.98 2.97 12.29
CA LEU A 64 -2.26 4.29 11.71
C LEU A 64 -2.50 5.37 12.77
N THR A 65 -3.17 5.01 13.87
CA THR A 65 -3.54 5.96 14.92
C THR A 65 -2.30 6.34 15.73
N GLU A 66 -1.52 5.35 16.13
CA GLU A 66 -0.29 5.51 16.89
C GLU A 66 0.74 6.34 16.10
N ASP A 67 0.95 5.97 14.84
CA ASP A 67 1.91 6.62 13.96
C ASP A 67 1.47 8.07 13.64
N TYR A 68 0.17 8.31 13.51
CA TYR A 68 -0.37 9.66 13.34
C TYR A 68 -0.05 10.57 14.53
N TYR A 69 -0.24 10.09 15.76
CA TYR A 69 0.09 10.87 16.95
C TYR A 69 1.60 11.10 17.09
N GLN A 70 2.41 10.10 16.74
CA GLN A 70 3.87 10.25 16.71
C GLN A 70 4.31 11.35 15.72
N ILE A 71 3.71 11.40 14.53
CA ILE A 71 4.00 12.45 13.55
C ILE A 71 3.57 13.84 14.06
N LEU A 72 2.41 13.96 14.71
CA LEU A 72 1.97 15.23 15.29
C LEU A 72 2.96 15.75 16.34
N ASP A 73 3.47 14.86 17.19
CA ASP A 73 4.46 15.19 18.21
C ASP A 73 5.79 15.65 17.58
N GLN A 74 6.29 14.91 16.58
CA GLN A 74 7.53 15.24 15.87
C GLN A 74 7.46 16.60 15.16
N VAL A 75 6.29 16.97 14.61
CA VAL A 75 6.09 18.25 13.91
C VAL A 75 5.71 19.39 14.88
N GLY A 76 5.51 19.10 16.17
CA GLY A 76 5.11 20.10 17.16
C GLY A 76 3.68 20.61 17.00
N LEU A 77 2.79 19.79 16.44
CA LEU A 77 1.38 20.11 16.25
C LEU A 77 0.54 19.61 17.44
N PRO A 78 -0.55 20.31 17.79
CA PRO A 78 -1.42 19.86 18.86
C PRO A 78 -2.05 18.50 18.50
N GLN A 79 -2.09 17.59 19.48
CA GLN A 79 -2.75 16.30 19.30
C GLN A 79 -4.23 16.51 19.02
N LYS A 80 -4.64 16.18 17.79
CA LYS A 80 -6.02 16.16 17.35
C LYS A 80 -6.39 14.72 17.01
N PRO A 81 -7.66 14.32 17.17
CA PRO A 81 -8.08 12.99 16.77
C PRO A 81 -7.99 12.84 15.25
N LEU A 82 -7.50 11.68 14.80
CA LEU A 82 -7.48 11.33 13.38
C LEU A 82 -8.93 11.29 12.86
N PRO A 83 -9.30 12.10 11.85
CA PRO A 83 -10.64 12.05 11.28
C PRO A 83 -10.83 10.71 10.56
N GLY A 84 -11.75 9.89 11.08
CA GLY A 84 -12.05 8.55 10.58
C GLY A 84 -12.74 8.52 9.20
N MET A 85 -12.03 8.91 8.15
CA MET A 85 -12.52 8.82 6.76
C MET A 85 -12.04 7.52 6.09
N ASN A 86 -12.93 6.87 5.33
CA ASN A 86 -12.66 5.62 4.60
C ASN A 86 -12.26 4.44 5.51
N ILE A 87 -12.84 4.34 6.71
CA ILE A 87 -12.69 3.14 7.55
C ILE A 87 -13.49 2.03 6.89
N ASP A 88 -12.80 0.99 6.43
CA ASP A 88 -13.44 -0.22 5.93
C ASP A 88 -14.02 -1.00 7.12
N THR A 89 -15.32 -0.81 7.36
CA THR A 89 -16.07 -1.48 8.43
C THR A 89 -16.31 -2.95 8.13
N ALA A 90 -16.04 -3.40 6.90
CA ALA A 90 -16.18 -4.78 6.47
C ALA A 90 -14.94 -5.64 6.72
N LYS A 91 -13.91 -5.11 7.43
CA LYS A 91 -12.79 -5.90 7.95
C LYS A 91 -13.30 -6.95 8.95
N SER A 92 -13.88 -8.04 8.44
CA SER A 92 -13.83 -9.32 9.14
C SER A 92 -12.35 -9.53 9.45
N GLY A 93 -11.96 -9.83 10.70
CA GLY A 93 -10.57 -9.88 11.17
C GLY A 93 -9.63 -10.88 10.48
N LYS A 94 -9.92 -11.28 9.24
CA LYS A 94 -9.07 -12.03 8.34
C LYS A 94 -7.83 -11.21 8.01
N SER A 95 -6.68 -11.76 8.39
CA SER A 95 -5.39 -11.30 7.90
C SER A 95 -5.37 -11.31 6.37
N TYR A 96 -4.76 -10.30 5.75
CA TYR A 96 -4.58 -10.26 4.29
C TYR A 96 -3.89 -11.53 3.76
N ARG A 97 -3.08 -12.19 4.60
CA ARG A 97 -2.41 -13.46 4.29
C ARG A 97 -3.38 -14.56 3.89
N SER A 98 -4.60 -14.55 4.43
CA SER A 98 -5.63 -15.56 4.11
C SER A 98 -6.14 -15.51 2.67
N PHE A 99 -5.87 -14.43 1.93
CA PHE A 99 -6.19 -14.34 0.52
C PHE A 99 -5.12 -14.98 -0.37
N TYR A 100 -3.92 -15.27 0.17
CA TYR A 100 -2.82 -15.86 -0.59
C TYR A 100 -2.79 -17.38 -0.47
N ASN A 101 -2.61 -18.05 -1.61
CA ASN A 101 -2.15 -19.43 -1.67
C ASN A 101 -0.62 -19.48 -1.86
N TYR A 102 -0.03 -20.67 -1.77
CA TYR A 102 1.42 -20.87 -1.92
C TYR A 102 1.99 -20.27 -3.22
N GLN A 103 1.30 -20.42 -4.35
CA GLN A 103 1.78 -19.92 -5.65
C GLN A 103 1.75 -18.38 -5.71
N THR A 104 0.64 -17.77 -5.31
CA THR A 104 0.47 -16.30 -5.29
C THR A 104 1.41 -15.63 -4.29
N GLN A 105 1.64 -16.25 -3.14
CA GLN A 105 2.63 -15.79 -2.17
C GLN A 105 4.03 -15.76 -2.78
N LYS A 106 4.47 -16.85 -3.44
CA LYS A 106 5.79 -16.91 -4.07
C LYS A 106 5.98 -15.83 -5.14
N ILE A 107 4.94 -15.57 -5.93
CA ILE A 107 4.93 -14.51 -6.93
C ILE A 107 5.16 -13.14 -6.27
N ILE A 108 4.43 -12.83 -5.21
CA ILE A 108 4.53 -11.53 -4.52
C ILE A 108 5.85 -11.41 -3.74
N GLU A 109 6.31 -12.47 -3.07
CA GLU A 109 7.61 -12.51 -2.39
C GLU A 109 8.77 -12.20 -3.34
N GLN A 110 8.71 -12.71 -4.57
CA GLN A 110 9.73 -12.43 -5.58
C GLN A 110 9.60 -11.01 -6.13
N LYS A 111 8.38 -10.58 -6.48
CA LYS A 111 8.15 -9.28 -7.13
C LYS A 111 8.39 -8.09 -6.19
N TYR A 112 8.02 -8.21 -4.92
CA TYR A 112 8.11 -7.14 -3.91
C TYR A 112 9.16 -7.42 -2.84
N LYS A 113 10.19 -8.21 -3.18
CA LYS A 113 11.25 -8.62 -2.25
C LYS A 113 11.87 -7.43 -1.52
N ASP A 114 12.15 -6.34 -2.23
CA ASP A 114 12.85 -5.20 -1.63
C ASP A 114 11.94 -4.44 -0.68
N ASP A 115 10.68 -4.19 -1.05
CA ASP A 115 9.67 -3.61 -0.14
C ASP A 115 9.48 -4.49 1.11
N ILE A 116 9.33 -5.80 0.93
CA ILE A 116 9.13 -6.75 2.03
C ILE A 116 10.29 -6.67 3.01
N ASN A 117 11.53 -6.65 2.50
CA ASN A 117 12.72 -6.53 3.33
C ASN A 117 12.83 -5.16 3.99
N LEU A 118 12.58 -4.08 3.25
CA LEU A 118 12.71 -2.70 3.73
C LEU A 118 11.74 -2.40 4.86
N PHE A 119 10.48 -2.84 4.73
CA PHE A 119 9.43 -2.57 5.72
C PHE A 119 9.25 -3.68 6.77
N GLY A 120 9.99 -4.79 6.62
CA GLY A 120 9.99 -5.93 7.54
C GLY A 120 8.71 -6.76 7.49
N TYR A 121 8.04 -6.83 6.35
CA TYR A 121 6.85 -7.66 6.18
C TYR A 121 7.22 -9.14 6.17
N LYS A 122 6.28 -9.98 6.60
CA LYS A 122 6.42 -11.44 6.64
C LYS A 122 5.16 -12.08 6.04
N PHE A 123 5.36 -13.13 5.25
CA PHE A 123 4.29 -13.97 4.73
C PHE A 123 4.22 -15.29 5.50
#